data_AF-A0A9E5TIN0-F1
#
_entry.id   AF-A0A9E5TIN0-F1
#
_cell.length_a   1.000
_cell.length_b   1.000
_cell.length_c   1.000
_cell.angle_alpha   90.00
_cell.angle_beta   90.00
_cell.angle_gamma   90.00
#
_symmetry.space_group_name_H-M   'P 1'
#
loop_
_entity.id
_entity.type
_entity.pdbx_description
1 polymer ?
#
loop_
_entity_poly.entity_id
_entity_poly.type
_entity_poly.pdbx_seq_one_letter_code
_entity_poly.pdbx_strand_id
1 'polypeptide(L)'
;MYELLLQLPESKETPLWAYGLVVEVFGKRDGRDVKVTLWNRHPPQEEWGGSAAYYKNIAIPLSVGAQMIARGDVTVRGVVPPETAIDPVIFFSELHKRGIEIHERVETYQVIT
;
A
#
# COMPACT_ATOMS: atom_id res chain seq x y z
N MET A 1 33.33 -0.52 12.14
CA MET A 1 32.21 -1.47 12.08
C MET A 1 31.09 -0.96 11.18
N TYR A 2 30.50 0.22 11.44
CA TYR A 2 29.44 0.80 10.60
C TYR A 2 29.79 0.90 9.10
N GLU A 3 30.89 1.58 8.75
CA GLU A 3 31.35 1.72 7.36
C GLU A 3 31.62 0.37 6.67
N LEU A 4 32.09 -0.61 7.43
CA LEU A 4 32.34 -1.96 6.91
C LEU A 4 31.02 -2.66 6.52
N LEU A 5 29.97 -2.52 7.34
CA LEU A 5 28.66 -3.11 7.07
C LEU A 5 27.99 -2.50 5.83
N LEU A 6 28.13 -1.19 5.60
CA LEU A 6 27.60 -0.52 4.40
C LEU A 6 28.31 -0.92 3.09
N GLN A 7 29.53 -1.45 3.18
CA GLN A 7 30.28 -1.91 2.01
C GLN A 7 29.90 -3.33 1.61
N LEU A 8 29.28 -4.11 2.50
CA LEU A 8 28.87 -5.48 2.23
C LEU A 8 27.79 -5.52 1.13
N PRO A 9 27.90 -6.39 0.12
CA PRO A 9 26.88 -6.58 -0.92
C PRO A 9 25.47 -6.81 -0.37
N GLU A 10 25.37 -7.52 0.75
CA GLU A 10 24.12 -7.84 1.46
C GLU A 10 23.38 -6.60 1.97
N SER A 11 24.06 -5.46 2.09
CA SER A 11 23.43 -4.18 2.43
C SER A 11 22.82 -3.45 1.22
N LYS A 12 23.09 -3.93 0.00
CA LYS A 12 22.73 -3.28 -1.27
C LYS A 12 21.88 -4.17 -2.17
N GLU A 13 21.95 -5.48 -1.98
CA GLU A 13 21.29 -6.47 -2.82
C GLU A 13 20.25 -7.27 -2.03
N THR A 14 19.14 -7.57 -2.67
CA THR A 14 18.11 -8.47 -2.16
C THR A 14 17.63 -9.36 -3.30
N PRO A 15 17.41 -10.67 -3.05
CA PRO A 15 16.83 -11.57 -4.05
C PRO A 15 15.34 -11.31 -4.28
N LEU A 16 14.68 -10.59 -3.36
CA LEU A 16 13.26 -10.27 -3.41
C LEU A 16 13.03 -8.77 -3.38
N TRP A 17 12.38 -8.27 -4.42
CA TRP A 17 11.91 -6.90 -4.57
C TRP A 17 10.39 -6.88 -4.55
N ALA A 18 9.84 -6.55 -3.39
CA ALA A 18 8.41 -6.45 -3.19
C ALA A 18 8.10 -5.39 -2.13
N TYR A 19 6.86 -4.93 -2.10
CA TYR A 19 6.35 -4.09 -1.02
C TYR A 19 5.07 -4.70 -0.47
N GLY A 20 5.06 -4.93 0.84
CA GLY A 20 3.91 -5.40 1.58
C GLY A 20 3.66 -4.50 2.78
N LEU A 21 2.42 -4.06 2.92
CA LEU A 21 1.90 -3.34 4.07
C LEU A 21 0.74 -4.16 4.62
N VAL A 22 0.82 -4.52 5.90
CA VAL A 22 -0.26 -5.12 6.66
C VAL A 22 -0.73 -4.09 7.69
N VAL A 23 -2.04 -3.82 7.70
CA VAL A 23 -2.68 -2.89 8.63
C VAL A 23 -3.65 -3.69 9.48
N GLU A 24 -3.48 -3.65 10.80
CA GLU A 24 -4.42 -4.25 11.74
C GLU A 24 -5.16 -3.15 12.49
N VAL A 25 -6.49 -3.16 12.38
CA VAL A 25 -7.39 -2.20 13.03
C VAL A 25 -8.24 -2.94 14.04
N PHE A 26 -8.17 -2.50 15.30
CA PHE A 26 -8.97 -3.05 16.38
C PHE A 26 -10.05 -2.03 16.76
N GLY A 27 -11.28 -2.49 16.93
CA GLY A 27 -12.38 -1.61 17.27
C GLY A 27 -13.65 -2.38 17.62
N LYS A 28 -14.78 -1.69 17.58
CA LYS A 28 -16.10 -2.28 17.83
C LYS A 28 -17.00 -2.10 16.63
N ARG A 29 -17.74 -3.15 16.28
CA ARG A 29 -18.80 -3.13 15.26
C ARG A 29 -20.04 -3.79 15.85
N ASP A 30 -21.15 -3.06 15.86
CA ASP A 30 -22.43 -3.53 16.42
C ASP A 30 -22.28 -4.10 17.85
N GLY A 31 -21.51 -3.41 18.68
CA GLY A 31 -21.27 -3.77 20.09
C GLY A 31 -20.26 -4.91 20.33
N ARG A 32 -19.74 -5.56 19.28
CA ARG A 32 -18.75 -6.65 19.38
C ARG A 32 -17.35 -6.15 19.06
N ASP A 33 -16.34 -6.71 19.73
CA ASP A 33 -14.93 -6.42 19.41
C ASP A 33 -14.56 -7.08 18.07
N VAL A 34 -13.93 -6.30 17.20
CA VAL A 34 -13.59 -6.71 15.83
C VAL A 34 -12.15 -6.29 15.51
N LYS A 35 -11.43 -7.21 14.87
CA LYS A 35 -10.13 -6.98 14.23
C LYS A 35 -10.34 -7.00 12.72
N VAL A 36 -9.90 -5.96 12.04
CA VAL A 36 -9.82 -5.90 10.59
C VAL A 36 -8.34 -5.93 10.22
N THR A 37 -7.94 -6.93 9.43
CA THR A 37 -6.60 -7.01 8.84
C THR A 37 -6.71 -6.68 7.36
N LEU A 38 -6.00 -5.65 6.91
CA LEU A 38 -5.84 -5.31 5.52
C LEU A 38 -4.42 -5.58 5.07
N TRP A 39 -4.23 -6.03 3.84
CA TRP A 39 -2.90 -6.14 3.24
C TRP A 39 -2.92 -5.90 1.74
N ASN A 40 -1.84 -5.33 1.20
CA ASN A 40 -1.70 -5.22 -0.25
C ASN A 40 -1.06 -6.47 -0.86
N ARG A 41 -1.39 -6.72 -2.12
CA ARG A 41 -0.70 -7.63 -3.01
C ARG A 41 -0.40 -6.90 -4.31
N HIS A 42 0.69 -7.29 -4.95
CA HIS A 42 1.02 -6.84 -6.28
C HIS A 42 1.55 -8.02 -7.11
N PRO A 43 1.62 -7.91 -8.45
CA PRO A 43 2.22 -8.91 -9.32
C PRO A 43 3.68 -9.19 -8.94
N PRO A 44 4.15 -10.43 -9.15
CA PRO A 44 5.47 -10.85 -8.71
C PRO A 44 6.59 -10.10 -9.46
N GLN A 45 7.78 -10.04 -8.87
CA GLN A 45 8.89 -9.25 -9.43
C GLN A 45 9.29 -9.71 -10.84
N GLU A 46 9.10 -10.99 -11.17
CA GLU A 46 9.37 -11.56 -12.49
C GLU A 46 8.49 -10.94 -13.58
N GLU A 47 7.25 -10.58 -13.23
CA GLU A 47 6.33 -9.84 -14.11
C GLU A 47 6.61 -8.34 -14.08
N TRP A 48 7.08 -7.84 -12.94
CA TRP A 48 7.26 -6.42 -12.67
C TRP A 48 8.66 -5.85 -12.92
N GLY A 49 9.57 -6.64 -13.48
CA GLY A 49 10.87 -6.17 -13.95
C GLY A 49 11.98 -6.27 -12.89
N GLY A 50 11.96 -7.33 -12.06
CA GLY A 50 12.96 -7.61 -11.04
C GLY A 50 13.01 -6.51 -9.99
N SER A 51 14.15 -5.85 -9.86
CA SER A 51 14.35 -4.75 -8.90
C SER A 51 13.38 -3.58 -9.08
N ALA A 52 12.82 -3.41 -10.28
CA ALA A 52 11.81 -2.39 -10.56
C ALA A 52 10.48 -2.62 -9.79
N ALA A 53 10.20 -3.84 -9.33
CA ALA A 53 8.94 -4.17 -8.68
C ALA A 53 8.68 -3.36 -7.41
N TYR A 54 9.72 -3.11 -6.61
CA TYR A 54 9.58 -2.23 -5.44
C TYR A 54 9.24 -0.79 -5.85
N TYR A 55 9.96 -0.23 -6.81
CA TYR A 55 9.72 1.15 -7.26
C TYR A 55 8.35 1.33 -7.92
N LYS A 56 7.82 0.30 -8.60
CA LYS A 56 6.47 0.30 -9.17
C LYS A 56 5.38 0.48 -8.10
N ASN A 57 5.55 -0.11 -6.91
CA ASN A 57 4.63 0.10 -5.79
C ASN A 57 4.59 1.55 -5.30
N ILE A 58 5.60 2.37 -5.63
CA ILE A 58 5.63 3.80 -5.28
C ILE A 58 5.13 4.64 -6.46
N ALA A 59 5.67 4.38 -7.66
CA ALA A 59 5.43 5.19 -8.84
C ALA A 59 4.01 5.04 -9.40
N ILE A 60 3.40 3.85 -9.31
CA ILE A 60 2.04 3.61 -9.81
C ILE A 60 1.01 4.42 -9.00
N PRO A 61 0.95 4.32 -7.65
CA PRO A 61 0.08 5.18 -6.83
C PRO A 61 0.25 6.67 -7.12
N LEU A 62 1.51 7.13 -7.25
CA LEU A 62 1.81 8.52 -7.59
C LEU A 62 1.22 8.93 -8.95
N SER A 63 1.44 8.10 -9.97
CA SER A 63 0.92 8.32 -11.33
C SER A 63 -0.60 8.33 -11.37
N VAL A 64 -1.26 7.43 -10.62
CA VAL A 64 -2.72 7.41 -10.49
C VAL A 64 -3.23 8.72 -9.87
N GLY A 65 -2.61 9.18 -8.77
CA GLY A 65 -2.97 10.46 -8.15
C GLY A 65 -2.81 11.65 -9.09
N ALA A 66 -1.71 11.71 -9.85
CA ALA A 66 -1.48 12.74 -10.85
C ALA A 66 -2.54 12.73 -11.97
N GLN A 67 -2.92 11.54 -12.45
CA GLN A 67 -3.99 11.40 -13.45
C GLN A 67 -5.36 11.79 -12.90
N MET A 68 -5.67 11.45 -11.64
CA MET A 68 -6.90 11.89 -10.98
C MET A 68 -7.00 13.41 -10.88
N ILE A 69 -5.90 14.08 -10.53
CA ILE A 69 -5.84 15.56 -10.56
C ILE A 69 -6.09 16.08 -11.98
N ALA A 70 -5.42 15.51 -12.99
CA ALA A 70 -5.55 15.96 -14.38
C ALA A 70 -6.97 15.78 -14.94
N ARG A 71 -7.70 14.73 -14.53
CA ARG A 71 -9.09 14.50 -14.93
C ARG A 71 -10.11 15.38 -14.18
N GLY A 72 -9.70 16.01 -13.09
CA GLY A 72 -10.58 16.79 -12.22
C GLY A 72 -11.29 15.98 -11.14
N ASP A 73 -10.86 14.74 -10.88
CA ASP A 73 -11.39 13.90 -9.80
C ASP A 73 -11.04 14.48 -8.41
N VAL A 74 -9.98 15.29 -8.33
CA VAL A 74 -9.51 15.96 -7.10
C VAL A 74 -9.83 17.45 -7.18
N THR A 75 -10.70 17.92 -6.28
CA THR A 75 -11.15 19.33 -6.24
C THR A 75 -10.48 20.16 -5.14
N VAL A 76 -9.91 19.49 -4.14
CA VAL A 76 -9.21 20.13 -3.02
C VAL A 76 -7.93 20.82 -3.52
N ARG A 77 -7.66 22.03 -3.03
CA ARG A 77 -6.49 22.84 -3.39
C ARG A 77 -5.56 23.06 -2.19
N GLY A 78 -4.28 23.28 -2.49
CA GLY A 78 -3.24 23.54 -1.49
C GLY A 78 -2.33 22.34 -1.26
N VAL A 79 -1.50 22.42 -0.23
CA VAL A 79 -0.64 21.31 0.22
C VAL A 79 -1.40 20.54 1.28
N VAL A 80 -2.05 19.45 0.86
CA VAL A 80 -2.91 18.62 1.71
C VAL A 80 -2.50 17.16 1.59
N PRO A 81 -2.72 16.36 2.64
CA PRO A 81 -2.40 14.95 2.58
C PRO A 81 -3.48 14.19 1.77
N PRO A 82 -3.11 13.09 1.10
CA PRO A 82 -3.95 12.41 0.13
C PRO A 82 -5.28 11.91 0.71
N GLU A 83 -5.32 11.50 1.99
CA GLU A 83 -6.53 11.03 2.67
C GLU A 83 -7.65 12.08 2.76
N THR A 84 -7.32 13.35 2.55
CA THR A 84 -8.30 14.45 2.53
C THR A 84 -8.64 14.94 1.12
N ALA A 85 -7.90 14.51 0.11
CA ALA A 85 -7.98 15.04 -1.25
C ALA A 85 -8.39 14.01 -2.31
N ILE A 86 -8.04 12.75 -2.11
CA ILE A 86 -8.25 11.67 -3.07
C ILE A 86 -9.44 10.81 -2.65
N ASP A 87 -10.39 10.59 -3.57
CA ASP A 87 -11.44 9.60 -3.37
C ASP A 87 -10.83 8.18 -3.35
N PRO A 88 -10.96 7.42 -2.25
CA PRO A 88 -10.30 6.13 -2.12
C PRO A 88 -10.89 5.07 -3.07
N VAL A 89 -12.18 5.17 -3.42
CA VAL A 89 -12.84 4.18 -4.28
C VAL A 89 -12.30 4.27 -5.70
N ILE A 90 -12.18 5.48 -6.23
CA ILE A 90 -11.59 5.71 -7.57
C ILE A 90 -10.13 5.27 -7.57
N PHE A 91 -9.37 5.67 -6.54
CA PHE A 91 -7.95 5.38 -6.43
C PHE A 91 -7.66 3.88 -6.41
N PHE A 92 -8.33 3.11 -5.54
CA PHE A 92 -8.13 1.66 -5.46
C PHE A 92 -8.64 0.93 -6.71
N SER A 93 -9.68 1.45 -7.38
CA SER A 93 -10.11 0.91 -8.69
C SER A 93 -9.02 1.06 -9.75
N GLU A 94 -8.34 2.21 -9.81
CA GLU A 94 -7.21 2.43 -10.72
C GLU A 94 -6.00 1.55 -10.38
N LEU A 95 -5.70 1.36 -9.09
CA LEU A 95 -4.65 0.44 -8.66
C LEU A 95 -4.94 -1.01 -9.06
N HIS A 96 -6.19 -1.44 -8.89
CA HIS A 96 -6.62 -2.79 -9.25
C HIS A 96 -6.43 -3.10 -10.74
N LYS A 97 -6.68 -2.13 -11.64
CA LYS A 97 -6.40 -2.27 -13.09
C LYS A 97 -4.94 -2.60 -13.41
N ARG A 98 -4.03 -2.36 -12.47
CA ARG A 98 -2.58 -2.58 -12.60
C ARG A 98 -2.11 -3.77 -11.75
N GLY A 99 -3.04 -4.55 -11.20
CA GLY A 99 -2.76 -5.74 -10.38
C GLY A 99 -2.40 -5.43 -8.92
N ILE A 100 -2.50 -4.18 -8.47
CA ILE A 100 -2.34 -3.83 -7.05
C ILE A 100 -3.68 -4.02 -6.36
N GLU A 101 -3.74 -5.01 -5.48
CA GLU A 101 -4.95 -5.44 -4.79
C GLU A 101 -4.83 -5.12 -3.31
N ILE A 102 -5.93 -4.69 -2.69
CA ILE A 102 -6.05 -4.60 -1.23
C ILE A 102 -7.01 -5.69 -0.80
N HIS A 103 -6.53 -6.56 0.09
CA HIS A 103 -7.31 -7.62 0.69
C HIS A 103 -7.74 -7.22 2.09
N GLU A 104 -8.88 -7.75 2.52
CA GLU A 104 -9.44 -7.53 3.84
C GLU A 104 -9.80 -8.88 4.49
N ARG A 105 -9.53 -8.99 5.78
CA ARG A 105 -10.06 -10.04 6.64
C ARG A 105 -10.67 -9.42 7.89
N VAL A 106 -11.92 -9.75 8.18
CA VAL A 106 -12.66 -9.26 9.35
C VAL A 106 -12.91 -10.40 10.31
N GLU A 107 -12.47 -10.22 11.57
CA GLU A 107 -12.53 -11.24 12.61
C GLU A 107 -13.23 -10.64 13.84
N THR A 108 -14.31 -11.25 14.30
CA THR A 108 -14.90 -10.91 15.61
C THR A 108 -14.13 -11.67 16.69
N TYR A 109 -13.77 -11.00 17.78
CA TYR A 109 -13.13 -11.62 18.93
C TYR A 109 -13.84 -11.21 20.22
N GLN A 110 -13.56 -11.94 21.30
CA GLN A 110 -14.03 -11.60 22.65
C GLN A 110 -12.82 -11.65 23.57
N VAL A 111 -12.51 -10.53 24.22
CA VAL A 111 -11.49 -10.52 25.28
C VAL A 111 -12.12 -11.14 26.52
N ILE A 112 -11.72 -12.36 26.87
CA ILE A 112 -12.07 -12.94 28.16
C ILE A 112 -11.29 -12.13 29.20
N THR A 113 -11.99 -11.29 29.97
CA THR A 113 -11.41 -10.46 31.04
C THR A 113 -11.69 -11.11 32.39
#